data_AF-X1M065-F1
#
_entry.id   AF-X1M065-F1
#
_cell.length_a   1.000
_cell.length_b   1.000
_cell.length_c   1.000
_cell.angle_alpha   90.00
_cell.angle_beta   90.00
_cell.angle_gamma   90.00
#
_symmetry.space_group_name_H-M   'P 1'
#
loop_
_entity.id
_entity.type
_entity.pdbx_description
1 polymer ?
#
loop_
_entity_poly.entity_id
_entity_poly.type
_entity_poly.pdbx_seq_one_letter_code
_entity_poly.pdbx_strand_id
1 'polypeptide(L)'
;MKKLKFQTDNGSEFIGCFRQDRTRDGFEKVVEGFGSIHKRIPPRAWSYNSDVETVHRTIEDEFYDIENFESIKDFHQRVASYQAWYNLVRPNMN
;
A
#
# COMPACT_ATOMS: atom_id res chain seq x y z
N MET A 1 -15.48 -13.89 4.70
CA MET A 1 -14.35 -12.94 4.83
C MET A 1 -14.56 -12.06 6.05
N LYS A 2 -13.50 -11.74 6.80
CA LYS A 2 -13.59 -10.71 7.85
C LYS A 2 -13.81 -9.35 7.18
N LYS A 3 -14.68 -8.50 7.75
CA LYS A 3 -14.82 -7.12 7.30
C LYS A 3 -13.53 -6.37 7.62
N LEU A 4 -12.81 -5.95 6.59
CA LEU A 4 -11.59 -5.16 6.74
C LEU A 4 -11.87 -3.68 6.43
N LYS A 5 -11.00 -2.81 6.93
CA LYS A 5 -10.98 -1.39 6.57
C LYS A 5 -9.70 -1.13 5.79
N PHE A 6 -9.85 -0.67 4.56
CA PHE A 6 -8.74 -0.26 3.70
C PHE A 6 -8.60 1.25 3.81
N GLN A 7 -7.43 1.73 4.22
CA GLN A 7 -7.11 3.15 4.23
C GLN A 7 -6.19 3.48 3.05
N THR A 8 -6.54 4.49 2.28
CA THR A 8 -5.69 5.01 1.18
C THR A 8 -5.62 6.53 1.24
N ASP A 9 -4.70 7.10 0.48
CA ASP A 9 -4.71 8.52 0.20
C ASP A 9 -5.85 8.91 -0.77
N ASN A 10 -5.79 10.14 -1.30
CA ASN A 10 -6.74 10.68 -2.27
C ASN A 10 -6.20 10.63 -3.72
N GLY A 11 -5.31 9.69 -4.02
CA GLY A 11 -4.83 9.42 -5.38
C GLY A 11 -6.00 9.05 -6.31
N SER A 12 -5.91 9.45 -7.57
CA SER A 12 -6.96 9.21 -8.57
C SER A 12 -7.23 7.71 -8.78
N GLU A 13 -6.22 6.86 -8.58
CA GLU A 13 -6.33 5.40 -8.65
C GLU A 13 -7.30 4.80 -7.62
N PHE A 14 -7.43 5.41 -6.44
CA PHE A 14 -8.32 4.95 -5.37
C PHE A 14 -9.70 5.61 -5.41
N ILE A 15 -9.83 6.74 -6.12
CA ILE A 15 -11.09 7.50 -6.23
C ILE A 15 -12.00 6.91 -7.33
N GLY A 16 -11.40 6.26 -8.34
CA GLY A 16 -12.10 5.77 -9.52
C GLY A 16 -12.70 6.89 -10.38
N CYS A 17 -13.51 6.52 -11.37
CA CYS A 17 -14.29 7.48 -12.14
C CYS A 17 -15.61 7.77 -11.41
N PHE A 18 -15.85 9.05 -11.11
CA PHE A 18 -17.14 9.49 -10.61
C PHE A 18 -18.14 9.50 -11.77
N ARG A 19 -19.10 8.56 -11.76
CA ARG A 19 -20.15 8.51 -12.78
C ARG A 19 -21.26 9.52 -12.49
N GLN A 20 -22.02 9.89 -13.52
CA GLN A 20 -23.18 10.78 -13.41
C GLN A 20 -24.25 10.28 -12.42
N ASP A 21 -24.35 8.96 -12.24
CA ASP A 21 -25.24 8.30 -11.27
C ASP A 21 -24.71 8.35 -9.82
N ARG A 22 -23.61 9.08 -9.58
CA ARG A 22 -22.87 9.18 -8.31
C ARG A 22 -22.29 7.85 -7.83
N THR A 23 -22.29 6.82 -8.66
CA THR A 23 -21.59 5.57 -8.35
C THR A 23 -20.10 5.72 -8.65
N ARG A 24 -19.31 4.92 -7.94
CA ARG A 24 -17.87 4.80 -8.13
C ARG A 24 -17.55 3.41 -8.68
N ASP A 25 -16.56 3.34 -9.54
CA ASP A 25 -15.97 2.09 -10.01
C ASP A 25 -14.54 1.92 -9.51
N GLY A 26 -13.90 0.85 -9.97
CA GLY A 26 -12.52 0.53 -9.60
C GLY A 26 -12.44 0.07 -8.15
N PHE A 27 -11.47 0.62 -7.42
CA PHE A 27 -11.02 0.12 -6.14
C PHE A 27 -12.13 0.04 -5.08
N GLU A 28 -12.90 1.12 -4.89
CA GLU A 28 -13.95 1.19 -3.87
C GLU A 28 -15.02 0.11 -4.07
N LYS A 29 -15.50 -0.06 -5.31
CA LYS A 29 -16.51 -1.08 -5.65
C LYS A 29 -16.02 -2.50 -5.44
N VAL A 30 -14.73 -2.76 -5.70
CA VAL A 30 -14.12 -4.08 -5.46
C VAL A 30 -14.06 -4.37 -3.96
N VAL A 31 -13.58 -3.40 -3.15
CA VAL A 31 -13.49 -3.52 -1.70
C VAL A 31 -14.88 -3.76 -1.07
N GLU A 32 -15.89 -3.02 -1.52
CA GLU A 32 -17.29 -3.19 -1.09
C GLU A 32 -17.86 -4.54 -1.52
N GLY A 33 -17.52 -5.03 -2.71
CA GLY A 33 -17.90 -6.36 -3.19
C GLY A 33 -17.42 -7.50 -2.29
N PHE A 34 -16.31 -7.32 -1.59
CA PHE A 34 -15.81 -8.24 -0.56
C PHE A 34 -16.38 -7.98 0.85
N GLY A 35 -17.35 -7.07 0.98
CA GLY A 35 -17.97 -6.69 2.25
C GLY A 35 -17.05 -5.88 3.17
N SER A 36 -16.00 -5.27 2.62
CA SER A 36 -15.04 -4.43 3.33
C SER A 36 -15.33 -2.95 3.08
N ILE A 37 -14.70 -2.07 3.87
CA ILE A 37 -14.92 -0.62 3.80
C ILE A 37 -13.64 0.05 3.30
N HIS A 38 -13.77 0.90 2.30
CA HIS A 38 -12.71 1.81 1.88
C HIS A 38 -12.85 3.15 2.60
N LYS A 39 -11.77 3.63 3.22
CA LYS A 39 -11.71 4.90 3.93
C LYS A 39 -10.55 5.73 3.38
N ARG A 40 -10.84 6.95 2.95
CA ARG A 40 -9.80 7.92 2.55
C ARG A 40 -9.37 8.78 3.73
N ILE A 41 -8.12 9.22 3.70
CA ILE A 41 -7.62 10.22 4.66
C ILE A 41 -8.33 11.57 4.43
N PRO A 42 -8.59 12.34 5.50
CA PRO A 42 -9.09 13.70 5.36
C PRO A 42 -8.17 14.56 4.48
N PRO A 43 -8.70 15.56 3.75
CA PRO A 43 -7.86 16.49 3.01
C PRO A 43 -6.82 17.13 3.92
N ARG A 44 -5.56 17.16 3.47
CA ARG A 44 -4.40 17.75 4.19
C ARG A 44 -4.02 17.01 5.48
N ALA A 45 -4.45 15.76 5.68
CA ALA A 45 -4.07 14.91 6.82
C ALA A 45 -2.97 13.91 6.46
N TRP A 46 -1.81 14.42 6.01
CA TRP A 46 -0.64 13.65 5.58
C TRP A 46 -0.11 12.68 6.65
N SER A 47 -0.21 13.03 7.93
CA SER A 47 0.24 12.20 9.04
C SER A 47 -0.59 10.91 9.25
N TYR A 48 -1.75 10.77 8.59
CA TYR A 48 -2.56 9.55 8.72
C TYR A 48 -1.95 8.35 7.99
N ASN A 49 -0.97 8.57 7.12
CA ASN A 49 -0.23 7.54 6.42
C ASN A 49 1.22 7.41 6.91
N SER A 50 1.58 8.02 8.06
CA SER A 50 2.95 7.98 8.59
C SER A 50 3.52 6.56 8.74
N ASP A 51 2.68 5.57 9.07
CA ASP A 51 3.11 4.17 9.17
C ASP A 51 3.55 3.62 7.80
N VAL A 52 2.77 3.91 6.75
CA VAL A 52 3.08 3.51 5.37
C VAL A 52 4.33 4.22 4.87
N GLU A 53 4.45 5.51 5.14
CA GLU A 53 5.65 6.29 4.79
C GLU A 53 6.90 5.80 5.53
N THR A 54 6.76 5.37 6.79
CA THR A 54 7.87 4.79 7.57
C THR A 54 8.31 3.46 6.97
N VAL A 55 7.36 2.62 6.56
CA VAL A 55 7.66 1.38 5.85
C VAL A 55 8.37 1.69 4.54
N HIS A 56 7.84 2.58 3.70
CA HIS A 56 8.50 2.97 2.44
C HIS A 56 9.93 3.41 2.66
N ARG A 57 10.16 4.36 3.57
CA ARG A 57 11.51 4.84 3.90
C ARG A 57 12.45 3.70 4.29
N THR A 58 11.98 2.78 5.12
CA THR A 58 12.81 1.66 5.57
C THR A 58 13.16 0.73 4.41
N ILE A 59 12.23 0.50 3.48
CA ILE A 59 12.48 -0.31 2.27
C ILE A 59 13.49 0.39 1.35
N GLU A 60 13.40 1.70 1.17
CA GLU A 60 14.39 2.45 0.41
C GLU A 60 15.79 2.30 1.06
N ASP A 61 15.90 2.66 2.35
CA ASP A 61 17.17 2.69 3.08
C ASP A 61 17.82 1.29 3.21
N GLU A 62 17.03 0.23 3.42
CA GLU A 62 17.54 -1.12 3.70
C GLU A 62 17.61 -2.05 2.47
N PHE A 63 17.02 -1.67 1.33
CA PHE A 63 16.96 -2.55 0.16
C PHE A 63 17.25 -1.83 -1.15
N TYR A 64 16.45 -0.82 -1.52
CA TYR A 64 16.60 -0.21 -2.84
C TYR A 64 17.87 0.63 -2.99
N ASP A 65 18.33 1.31 -1.94
CA ASP A 65 19.54 2.12 -1.98
C ASP A 65 20.85 1.30 -1.98
N ILE A 66 20.79 0.03 -1.55
CA ILE A 66 21.97 -0.82 -1.38
C ILE A 66 22.08 -1.93 -2.43
N GLU A 67 20.95 -2.38 -2.99
CA GLU A 67 20.92 -3.47 -3.96
C GLU A 67 21.01 -2.98 -5.40
N ASN A 68 21.70 -3.75 -6.24
CA ASN A 68 21.65 -3.58 -7.70
C ASN A 68 20.95 -4.80 -8.30
N PHE A 69 20.06 -4.56 -9.26
CA PHE A 69 19.28 -5.61 -9.90
C PHE A 69 19.78 -5.88 -11.31
N GLU A 70 20.07 -7.14 -11.60
CA GLU A 70 20.61 -7.53 -12.91
C GLU A 70 19.50 -7.71 -13.95
N SER A 71 18.28 -7.99 -13.50
CA SER A 71 17.09 -8.16 -14.34
C SER A 71 15.80 -8.02 -13.54
N ILE A 72 14.66 -7.92 -14.24
CA ILE A 72 13.33 -7.95 -13.61
C ILE A 72 13.10 -9.23 -12.81
N LYS A 73 13.61 -10.38 -13.30
CA LYS A 73 13.47 -11.66 -12.60
C LYS A 73 14.25 -11.65 -11.28
N ASP A 74 15.50 -11.16 -11.32
CA ASP A 74 16.35 -11.02 -10.14
C ASP A 74 15.70 -10.07 -9.12
N PHE A 75 15.20 -8.91 -9.57
CA PHE A 75 14.43 -7.98 -8.76
C PHE A 75 13.27 -8.67 -8.02
N HIS A 76 12.42 -9.42 -8.73
CA HIS A 76 11.29 -10.11 -8.12
C HIS A 76 11.70 -11.17 -7.09
N GLN A 77 12.82 -11.87 -7.33
CA GLN A 77 13.32 -12.88 -6.38
C GLN A 77 13.86 -12.22 -5.10
N ARG A 78 14.62 -11.14 -5.25
CA ARG A 78 15.19 -10.41 -4.11
C ARG A 78 14.10 -9.70 -3.30
N VAL A 79 13.16 -9.01 -3.95
CA VAL A 79 12.10 -8.28 -3.25
C VAL A 79 11.18 -9.23 -2.47
N ALA A 80 10.90 -10.43 -3.01
CA ALA A 80 10.12 -11.44 -2.30
C ALA A 80 10.84 -11.94 -1.03
N SER A 81 12.16 -12.15 -1.14
CA SER A 81 13.00 -12.58 -0.01
C SER A 81 13.12 -11.49 1.05
N TYR A 82 13.36 -10.24 0.63
CA TYR A 82 13.40 -9.07 1.49
C TYR A 82 12.05 -8.86 2.20
N GLN A 83 10.92 -8.92 1.49
CA GLN A 83 9.59 -8.79 2.08
C GLN A 83 9.31 -9.89 3.12
N ALA A 84 9.74 -11.13 2.89
CA ALA A 84 9.62 -12.19 3.88
C ALA A 84 10.46 -11.90 5.13
N TRP A 85 11.71 -11.46 4.96
CA TRP A 85 12.57 -11.06 6.07
C TRP A 85 11.99 -9.87 6.85
N TYR A 86 11.51 -8.85 6.16
CA TYR A 86 10.93 -7.63 6.75
C TYR A 86 9.73 -7.94 7.66
N ASN A 87 8.86 -8.85 7.24
CA ASN A 87 7.64 -9.17 7.97
C ASN A 87 7.82 -10.22 9.08
N LEU A 88 8.82 -11.09 8.98
CA LEU A 88 8.95 -12.27 9.84
C LEU A 88 10.15 -12.21 10.78
N VAL A 89 11.22 -11.51 10.41
CA VAL A 89 12.52 -11.58 11.08
C VAL A 89 12.99 -10.21 11.54
N ARG A 90 12.73 -9.15 10.76
CA ARG A 90 13.18 -7.80 11.09
C ARG A 90 12.60 -7.36 12.45
N PRO A 91 13.43 -6.94 13.42
CA PRO A 91 12.94 -6.41 14.67
C PRO A 91 12.19 -5.10 14.42
N ASN A 92 11.08 -4.90 15.12
CA ASN A 92 10.39 -3.62 15.12
C ASN A 92 11.31 -2.55 15.72
N MET A 93 11.24 -1.33 15.21
CA MET A 93 11.93 -0.21 15.84
C MET A 93 11.29 0.02 17.22
N ASN A 94 12.10 -0.07 18.28
CA ASN A 94 11.69 0.16 19.67
C ASN A 94 11.35 1.62 19.92
#